data_AF-A0A6F9B9U7-F1
#
_entry.id   AF-A0A6F9B9U7-F1
#
_cell.length_a   1.000
_cell.length_b   1.000
_cell.length_c   1.000
_cell.angle_alpha   90.00
_cell.angle_beta   90.00
_cell.angle_gamma   90.00
#
_symmetry.space_group_name_H-M   'P 1'
#
loop_
_entity.id
_entity.type
_entity.pdbx_description
1 polymer ?
#
loop_
_entity_poly.entity_id
_entity_poly.type
_entity_poly.pdbx_seq_one_letter_code
_entity_poly.pdbx_strand_id
1 'polypeptide(L)'
;MARISLPSLDSSLPGIPQSVLAVSMETKYQCQQCHQVLRKPVQAQCGHRFCVHCFKLLTSSGPKPCEACRQEEIYEEPQSILNSNEAFPDNAAGREIASLPAKCISEGCSWTGCIKEYEV
;
A
#
# COMPACT_ATOMS: atom_id res chain seq x y z
N MET A 1 -24.27 23.63 8.45
CA MET A 1 -24.96 22.61 7.64
C MET A 1 -24.14 21.33 7.76
N ALA A 2 -24.61 20.38 8.57
CA ALA A 2 -23.89 19.11 8.79
C ALA A 2 -24.06 18.22 7.55
N ARG A 3 -22.96 17.86 6.89
CA ARG A 3 -22.93 16.76 5.91
C ARG A 3 -21.62 15.98 6.01
N ILE A 4 -21.75 14.88 6.76
CA ILE A 4 -21.11 13.58 6.57
C ILE A 4 -19.58 13.55 6.67
N SER A 5 -19.09 13.45 7.91
CA SER A 5 -17.83 12.77 8.19
C SER A 5 -18.04 11.27 7.97
N LEU A 6 -17.86 10.78 6.73
CA LEU A 6 -17.67 9.35 6.51
C LEU A 6 -16.40 8.96 7.30
N PRO A 7 -16.42 7.94 8.17
CA PRO A 7 -15.17 7.42 8.72
C PRO A 7 -14.33 7.00 7.51
N SER A 8 -13.10 7.51 7.42
CA SER A 8 -12.21 7.34 6.25
C SER A 8 -12.06 5.86 5.88
N LEU A 9 -12.92 5.38 4.97
CA LEU A 9 -13.01 3.97 4.55
C LEU A 9 -11.67 3.47 3.98
N ASP A 10 -10.90 4.41 3.43
CA ASP A 10 -9.60 4.26 2.81
C ASP A 10 -8.51 3.67 3.76
N SER A 11 -8.56 3.92 5.08
CA SER A 11 -7.58 3.31 6.01
C SER A 11 -7.90 1.84 6.37
N SER A 12 -9.08 1.35 5.98
CA SER A 12 -9.55 -0.02 6.28
C SER A 12 -9.37 -0.99 5.11
N LEU A 13 -9.00 -0.49 3.93
CA LEU A 13 -8.86 -1.31 2.74
C LEU A 13 -7.39 -1.77 2.54
N PRO A 14 -7.15 -2.98 2.01
CA PRO A 14 -5.81 -3.47 1.68
C PRO A 14 -5.23 -2.75 0.45
N GLY A 15 -4.33 -3.36 -0.34
CA GLY A 15 -3.83 -2.74 -1.57
C GLY A 15 -4.90 -2.53 -2.65
N ILE A 16 -4.63 -1.61 -3.57
CA ILE A 16 -5.47 -1.35 -4.75
C ILE A 16 -5.26 -2.50 -5.74
N PRO A 17 -6.32 -3.15 -6.26
CA PRO A 17 -6.17 -4.27 -7.18
C PRO A 17 -5.32 -3.89 -8.40
N GLN A 18 -4.39 -4.75 -8.79
CA GLN A 18 -3.52 -4.50 -9.95
C GLN A 18 -4.31 -4.26 -11.25
N SER A 19 -5.50 -4.86 -11.37
CA SER A 19 -6.41 -4.69 -12.50
C SER A 19 -6.93 -3.26 -12.68
N VAL A 20 -6.85 -2.42 -11.63
CA VAL A 20 -7.17 -0.99 -11.68
C VAL A 20 -6.13 -0.23 -12.50
N LEU A 21 -4.87 -0.68 -12.55
CA LEU A 21 -3.86 0.00 -13.36
C LEU A 21 -4.17 -0.16 -14.85
N ALA A 22 -4.10 0.95 -15.57
CA ALA A 22 -4.12 0.96 -17.03
C ALA A 22 -2.72 0.71 -17.64
N VAL A 23 -1.71 0.59 -16.78
CA VAL A 23 -0.31 0.27 -17.11
C VAL A 23 0.15 -0.98 -16.37
N SER A 24 1.27 -1.57 -16.80
CA SER A 24 1.91 -2.66 -16.06
C SER A 24 2.36 -2.18 -14.68
N MET A 25 2.09 -2.97 -13.65
CA MET A 25 2.54 -2.66 -12.29
C MET A 25 4.06 -2.84 -12.17
N GLU A 26 4.77 -1.81 -11.73
CA GLU A 26 6.18 -1.92 -11.33
C GLU A 26 6.31 -2.54 -9.93
N THR A 27 7.33 -3.37 -9.71
CA THR A 27 7.59 -4.04 -8.42
C THR A 27 7.74 -3.05 -7.26
N LYS A 28 8.27 -1.85 -7.50
CA LYS A 28 8.43 -0.80 -6.46
C LYS A 28 7.11 -0.30 -5.87
N TYR A 29 5.98 -0.53 -6.55
CA TYR A 29 4.64 -0.17 -6.09
C TYR A 29 3.88 -1.34 -5.46
N GLN A 30 4.50 -2.51 -5.34
CA GLN A 30 3.88 -3.71 -4.80
C GLN A 30 3.96 -3.72 -3.27
N CYS A 31 2.83 -4.02 -2.63
CA CYS A 31 2.77 -4.28 -1.20
C CYS A 31 3.39 -5.65 -0.87
N GLN A 32 4.32 -5.69 0.08
CA GLN A 32 4.99 -6.93 0.49
C GLN A 32 4.10 -7.92 1.26
N GLN A 33 2.87 -7.52 1.64
CA GLN A 33 1.92 -8.39 2.34
C GLN A 33 0.77 -8.89 1.45
N CYS A 34 0.14 -8.00 0.68
CA CYS A 34 -1.02 -8.37 -0.15
C CYS A 34 -0.70 -8.49 -1.64
N HIS A 35 0.53 -8.18 -2.05
CA HIS A 35 1.03 -8.24 -3.44
C HIS A 35 0.27 -7.41 -4.47
N GLN A 36 -0.68 -6.57 -4.03
CA GLN A 36 -1.39 -5.58 -4.83
C GLN A 36 -0.66 -4.23 -4.81
N VAL A 37 -1.19 -3.24 -5.55
CA VAL A 37 -0.64 -1.88 -5.55
C VAL A 37 -0.78 -1.26 -4.16
N LEU A 38 0.28 -0.62 -3.68
CA LEU A 38 0.33 0.00 -2.36
C LEU A 38 -0.77 1.07 -2.19
N ARG A 39 -1.68 0.84 -1.24
CA ARG A 39 -2.65 1.85 -0.76
C ARG A 39 -2.09 2.51 0.49
N LYS A 40 -1.93 3.83 0.48
CA LYS A 40 -1.32 4.60 1.58
C LYS A 40 -0.04 3.93 2.09
N PRO A 41 1.02 3.88 1.26
CA PRO A 41 2.22 3.12 1.58
C PRO A 41 2.85 3.60 2.90
N VAL A 42 3.27 2.63 3.70
CA VAL A 42 4.22 2.81 4.80
C VAL A 42 5.51 2.08 4.45
N GLN A 43 6.63 2.65 4.85
CA GLN A 43 7.94 2.05 4.71
C GLN A 43 8.40 1.58 6.10
N ALA A 44 8.78 0.30 6.19
CA ALA A 44 9.40 -0.25 7.38
C ALA A 44 10.87 0.21 7.49
N GLN A 45 11.49 0.02 8.67
CA GLN A 45 12.88 0.40 8.90
C GLN A 45 13.86 -0.27 7.91
N CYS A 46 13.60 -1.53 7.53
CA CYS A 46 14.37 -2.24 6.50
C CYS A 46 14.23 -1.69 5.07
N GLY A 47 13.29 -0.76 4.83
CA GLY A 47 13.05 -0.18 3.51
C GLY A 47 11.91 -0.82 2.71
N HIS A 48 11.40 -1.99 3.11
CA HIS A 48 10.26 -2.63 2.45
C HIS A 48 8.96 -1.86 2.69
N ARG A 49 8.09 -1.87 1.67
CA ARG A 49 6.84 -1.11 1.66
C ARG A 49 5.61 -1.98 1.82
N PHE A 50 4.64 -1.45 2.56
CA PHE A 50 3.37 -2.11 2.85
C PHE A 50 2.22 -1.11 2.74
N CYS A 51 1.00 -1.57 2.45
CA CYS A 51 -0.17 -0.73 2.66
C CYS A 51 -0.34 -0.46 4.16
N VAL A 52 -0.82 0.73 4.54
CA VAL A 52 -1.07 1.05 5.96
C VAL A 52 -1.96 0.01 6.65
N HIS A 53 -3.00 -0.46 5.97
CA HIS A 53 -3.90 -1.50 6.48
C HIS A 53 -3.17 -2.82 6.71
N CYS A 54 -2.41 -3.26 5.70
CA CYS A 54 -1.68 -4.53 5.73
C CYS A 54 -0.62 -4.52 6.83
N PHE A 55 0.13 -3.41 6.98
CA PHE A 55 1.16 -3.29 8.00
C PHE A 55 0.57 -3.36 9.41
N LYS A 56 -0.52 -2.62 9.66
CA LYS A 56 -1.24 -2.65 10.95
C LYS A 56 -1.73 -4.05 11.31
N LEU A 57 -2.29 -4.77 10.34
CA LEU A 57 -2.75 -6.14 10.56
C LEU A 57 -1.58 -7.08 10.87
N LEU A 58 -0.48 -6.96 10.11
CA LEU A 58 0.72 -7.78 10.27
C LEU A 58 1.38 -7.60 11.65
N THR A 59 1.48 -6.36 12.13
CA THR A 59 2.09 -6.02 13.42
C THR A 59 1.08 -5.95 14.58
N SER A 60 -0.16 -6.40 14.39
CA SER A 60 -1.24 -6.30 15.39
C SER A 60 -0.96 -7.08 16.68
N SER A 61 -0.12 -8.11 16.61
CA SER A 61 0.31 -8.94 17.74
C SER A 61 1.74 -8.59 18.22
N GLY A 62 2.21 -7.39 17.91
CA GLY A 62 3.56 -6.92 18.22
C GLY A 62 4.54 -7.05 17.04
N PRO A 63 5.83 -6.73 17.25
CA PRO A 63 6.83 -6.76 16.20
C PRO A 63 7.00 -8.14 15.56
N LYS A 64 7.24 -8.18 14.24
CA LYS A 64 7.37 -9.41 13.46
C LYS A 64 8.57 -9.36 12.51
N PRO A 65 9.23 -10.48 12.19
CA PRO A 65 10.22 -10.53 11.12
C PRO A 65 9.65 -10.09 9.78
N CYS A 66 10.43 -9.34 8.99
CA CYS A 66 10.11 -9.01 7.61
C CYS A 66 10.37 -10.21 6.70
N GLU A 67 9.31 -10.80 6.16
CA GLU A 67 9.44 -11.96 5.27
C GLU A 67 10.05 -11.58 3.91
N ALA A 68 9.84 -10.34 3.44
CA ALA A 68 10.48 -9.85 2.20
C ALA A 68 12.02 -9.81 2.34
N CYS A 69 12.56 -9.32 3.46
CA CYS A 69 14.00 -9.39 3.73
C CYS A 69 14.54 -10.82 3.73
N ARG A 70 13.76 -11.80 4.21
CA ARG A 70 14.18 -13.21 4.22
C ARG A 70 14.20 -13.81 2.83
N GLN A 71 13.17 -13.53 2.02
CA GLN A 71 13.09 -13.97 0.63
C GLN A 71 14.20 -13.37 -0.23
N GLU A 72 14.61 -12.14 0.06
CA GLU A 72 15.70 -11.44 -0.60
C GLU A 72 17.10 -11.78 -0.01
N GLU A 73 17.17 -12.64 1.02
CA GLU A 73 18.41 -13.03 1.70
C GLU A 73 19.20 -11.85 2.32
N ILE A 74 18.50 -10.78 2.72
CA ILE A 74 19.05 -9.56 3.34
C ILE A 74 18.56 -9.34 4.78
N TYR A 75 18.05 -10.39 5.43
CA TYR A 75 17.50 -10.30 6.79
C TYR A 75 18.60 -9.99 7.83
N GLU A 76 18.42 -8.91 8.58
CA GLU A 76 19.33 -8.46 9.63
C GLU A 76 18.53 -7.99 10.86
N GLU A 77 18.84 -8.47 12.06
CA GLU A 77 18.24 -7.96 13.30
C GLU A 77 19.09 -6.83 13.92
N PRO A 78 18.48 -5.74 14.42
CA PRO A 78 17.04 -5.49 14.51
C PRO A 78 16.35 -4.91 13.25
N GLN A 79 17.11 -4.50 12.22
CA GLN A 79 16.61 -3.72 11.07
C GLN A 79 15.43 -4.35 10.32
N SER A 80 15.40 -5.67 10.21
CA SER A 80 14.37 -6.47 9.53
C SER A 80 13.21 -6.87 10.45
N ILE A 81 13.08 -6.24 11.62
CA ILE A 81 11.91 -6.39 12.48
C ILE A 81 10.88 -5.31 12.13
N LEU A 82 9.72 -5.75 11.67
CA LEU A 82 8.57 -4.90 11.38
C LEU A 82 7.94 -4.43 12.70
N ASN A 83 8.04 -3.14 12.96
CA ASN A 83 7.52 -2.51 14.16
C ASN A 83 6.66 -1.29 13.79
N SER A 84 5.45 -1.21 14.34
CA SER A 84 4.52 -0.10 14.11
C SER A 84 5.07 1.26 14.54
N ASN A 85 6.00 1.28 15.49
CA ASN A 85 6.57 2.52 16.02
C ASN A 85 7.74 3.06 15.18
N GLU A 86 8.33 2.21 14.32
CA GLU A 86 9.51 2.55 13.51
C GLU A 86 9.17 2.71 12.03
N ALA A 87 8.00 2.24 11.60
CA ALA A 87 7.49 2.47 10.26
C ALA A 87 6.94 3.89 10.09
N PHE A 88 7.14 4.45 8.89
CA PHE A 88 6.70 5.81 8.57
C PHE A 88 5.92 5.85 7.25
N PRO A 89 5.00 6.81 7.07
CA PRO A 89 4.30 7.00 5.80
C PRO A 89 5.29 7.33 4.66
N ASP A 90 5.24 6.57 3.57
CA ASP A 90 6.04 6.84 2.38
C ASP A 90 5.29 7.79 1.43
N ASN A 91 5.39 9.07 1.73
CA ASN A 91 4.72 10.11 0.94
C ASN A 91 5.28 10.22 -0.50
N ALA A 92 6.52 9.79 -0.75
CA ALA A 92 7.11 9.84 -2.09
C ALA A 92 6.45 8.76 -2.97
N ALA A 93 6.48 7.51 -2.52
CA ALA A 93 5.79 6.41 -3.21
C ALA A 93 4.29 6.70 -3.34
N GLY A 94 3.67 7.27 -2.30
CA GLY A 94 2.26 7.66 -2.33
C GLY A 94 1.93 8.63 -3.46
N ARG A 95 2.78 9.63 -3.72
CA ARG A 95 2.58 10.59 -4.84
C ARG A 95 2.81 9.96 -6.21
N GLU A 96 3.82 9.08 -6.33
CA GLU A 96 4.06 8.33 -7.56
C GLU A 96 2.86 7.46 -7.92
N ILE A 97 2.38 6.66 -6.96
CA ILE A 97 1.25 5.75 -7.14
C ILE A 97 -0.02 6.53 -7.48
N ALA A 98 -0.30 7.63 -6.78
CA ALA A 98 -1.46 8.47 -7.02
C ALA A 98 -1.54 8.99 -8.47
N SER A 99 -0.40 9.14 -9.13
CA SER A 99 -0.30 9.66 -10.50
C SER A 99 -0.36 8.55 -11.57
N LEU A 100 -0.36 7.28 -11.18
CA LEU A 100 -0.38 6.16 -12.13
C LEU A 100 -1.72 6.12 -12.90
N PRO A 101 -1.69 5.83 -14.22
CA PRO A 101 -2.90 5.64 -15.00
C PRO A 101 -3.76 4.49 -14.47
N ALA A 102 -5.04 4.78 -14.29
CA ALA A 102 -6.04 3.87 -13.76
C ALA A 102 -7.23 3.72 -14.73
N LYS A 103 -7.92 2.59 -14.61
CA LYS A 103 -9.14 2.28 -15.34
C LYS A 103 -10.18 1.66 -14.41
N CYS A 104 -11.43 1.82 -14.79
CA CYS A 104 -12.56 1.21 -14.12
C CYS A 104 -12.50 -0.32 -14.28
N ILE A 105 -12.77 -1.06 -13.19
CA ILE A 105 -12.82 -2.53 -13.23
C ILE A 105 -14.22 -3.07 -13.55
N SER A 106 -15.24 -2.22 -13.48
CA SER A 106 -16.63 -2.60 -13.76
C SER A 106 -16.83 -2.84 -15.26
N GLU A 107 -17.54 -3.92 -15.59
CA GLU A 107 -17.86 -4.25 -16.99
C GLU A 107 -18.67 -3.14 -17.66
N GLY A 108 -18.30 -2.77 -18.90
CA GLY A 108 -18.94 -1.70 -19.67
C GLY A 108 -18.59 -0.27 -19.23
N CYS A 109 -17.78 -0.10 -18.18
CA CYS A 109 -17.33 1.20 -17.72
C CYS A 109 -16.16 1.72 -18.57
N SER A 110 -16.31 2.91 -19.15
CA SER A 110 -15.27 3.56 -19.99
C SER A 110 -14.40 4.55 -19.22
N TRP A 111 -14.56 4.64 -17.90
CA TRP A 111 -13.79 5.59 -17.09
C TRP A 111 -12.31 5.22 -17.07
N THR A 112 -11.49 6.24 -17.28
CA THR A 112 -10.03 6.22 -17.15
C THR A 112 -9.59 7.50 -16.47
N GLY A 113 -8.47 7.45 -15.76
CA GLY A 113 -7.95 8.57 -15.00
C GLY A 113 -6.64 8.20 -14.33
N CYS A 114 -6.34 8.79 -13.18
CA CYS A 114 -5.25 8.37 -12.31
C CYS A 114 -5.77 7.66 -11.05
N ILE A 115 -4.89 6.96 -10.34
CA ILE A 115 -5.24 6.29 -9.07
C ILE A 115 -5.83 7.26 -8.05
N LYS A 116 -5.33 8.50 -7.98
CA LYS A 116 -5.87 9.52 -7.09
C LYS A 116 -7.36 9.77 -7.34
N GLU A 117 -7.81 9.75 -8.60
CA GLU A 117 -9.21 9.96 -8.97
C GLU A 117 -10.05 8.70 -8.80
N TYR A 118 -9.44 7.51 -8.96
CA TYR A 118 -10.11 6.22 -8.75
C TYR A 118 -10.54 5.99 -7.30
N GLU A 119 -9.73 6.48 -6.34
CA GLU A 119 -9.91 6.25 -4.90
C GLU A 119 -10.86 7.26 -4.21
N VAL A 120 -11.46 8.20 -4.96
CA VAL A 120 -12.34 9.28 -4.45
C VAL A 120 -13.80 8.85 -4.35
#